data_AF-A0A7Y9STR9-F1
#
_entry.id   AF-A0A7Y9STR9-F1
#
_cell.length_a   1.000
_cell.length_b   1.000
_cell.length_c   1.000
_cell.angle_alpha   90.00
_cell.angle_beta   90.00
_cell.angle_gamma   90.00
#
_symmetry.space_group_name_H-M   'P 1'
#
loop_
_entity.id
_entity.type
_entity.pdbx_description
1 polymer ?
#
loop_
_entity_poly.entity_id
_entity_poly.type
_entity_poly.pdbx_seq_one_letter_code
_entity_poly.pdbx_strand_id
1 'polypeptide(L)'
;MTRSRGSIDSIVRYPVKGLSGVPARDPVRLDPGRGLRGDRAFAIARRDSTPSSTGWLSREHFFHLARHEHLARISLGLVEDGSDSPALVVETAEGMARGKRGSSLAGEVGAFDSAAIDDLLRRTLGADHGEPRLVEAASDGLWDWEDAHLSIINLATLEELERETGVPVDRRRFRANLYLTGLAPFEEFELVGARIRVGEAELEVFQPTDRCRATTIRPVEGVSDLNVPALLASRYGYAFCGVYARVIGGGTVRVGDAVREEPGAVARLEGKSGWPRAARVLAREHESDDVVSLWLSDPLDLLTTAPPGTHVRVHLPDAPTPNWRSYTISGTAPGRFRISVKRDGRVSTMLHDVREVGETILVSGPHGVGGDDASRDLCWSAEESVSLPAWLCCARASRDAEQDAYESCTARVVRRPCRCGRRHAGRSPSSRTLRHSSMSPTRRRRRAARVSRPSRG
;
A
#
# COMPACT_ATOMS: atom_id res chain seq x y z
N MET A 1 8.65 9.95 25.28
CA MET A 1 8.35 8.71 26.04
C MET A 1 8.17 7.59 25.03
N THR A 2 8.89 6.48 25.18
CA THR A 2 8.77 5.31 24.32
C THR A 2 7.45 4.60 24.61
N ARG A 3 6.54 4.49 23.65
CA ARG A 3 5.22 3.84 23.85
C ARG A 3 5.34 2.36 23.50
N SER A 4 4.91 1.48 24.41
CA SER A 4 4.79 0.05 24.10
C SER A 4 3.57 -0.16 23.19
N ARG A 5 3.76 -0.91 22.11
CA ARG A 5 2.79 -1.17 21.03
C ARG A 5 2.57 -2.68 20.87
N GLY A 6 2.72 -3.49 21.91
CA GLY A 6 2.59 -4.95 21.85
C GLY A 6 3.93 -5.70 21.91
N SER A 7 3.95 -6.96 21.45
CA SER A 7 5.13 -7.83 21.45
C SER A 7 5.14 -8.80 20.27
N ILE A 8 6.30 -9.40 19.98
CA ILE A 8 6.41 -10.49 18.99
C ILE A 8 5.72 -11.75 19.53
N ASP A 9 4.75 -12.29 18.79
CA ASP A 9 4.17 -13.62 19.00
C ASP A 9 5.02 -14.71 18.35
N SER A 10 5.39 -14.52 17.08
CA SER A 10 6.13 -15.52 16.31
C SER A 10 6.94 -14.89 15.19
N ILE A 11 8.05 -15.57 14.85
CA ILE A 11 8.97 -15.17 13.80
C ILE A 11 9.01 -16.29 12.75
N VAL A 12 8.80 -15.93 11.48
CA VAL A 12 8.79 -16.87 10.35
C VAL A 12 9.75 -16.40 9.27
N ARG A 13 10.54 -17.34 8.76
CA ARG A 13 11.44 -17.15 7.62
C ARG A 13 10.82 -17.80 6.38
N TYR A 14 10.97 -17.18 5.23
CA TYR A 14 10.51 -17.65 3.91
C TYR A 14 11.72 -17.79 2.99
N PRO A 15 12.51 -18.88 3.09
CA PRO A 15 13.78 -19.00 2.37
C PRO A 15 13.64 -18.91 0.85
N VAL A 16 12.51 -19.39 0.32
CA VAL A 16 12.20 -19.35 -1.12
C VAL A 16 11.04 -18.40 -1.38
N LYS A 17 11.24 -17.41 -2.25
CA LYS A 17 10.21 -16.47 -2.71
C LYS A 17 9.02 -17.25 -3.28
N GLY A 18 7.83 -16.94 -2.79
CA GLY A 18 6.58 -17.55 -3.24
C GLY A 18 6.21 -18.89 -2.58
N LEU A 19 7.07 -19.49 -1.73
CA LEU A 19 6.79 -20.76 -1.04
C LEU A 19 6.55 -20.60 0.46
N SER A 20 6.01 -21.63 1.10
CA SER A 20 5.69 -21.66 2.54
C SER A 20 6.85 -21.23 3.44
N GLY A 21 6.54 -20.73 4.63
CA GLY A 21 7.53 -20.29 5.62
C GLY A 21 7.93 -21.41 6.57
N VAL A 22 9.12 -21.27 7.16
CA VAL A 22 9.67 -22.09 8.24
C VAL A 22 9.72 -21.25 9.50
N PRO A 23 9.21 -21.73 10.65
CA PRO A 23 9.40 -21.05 11.93
C PRO A 23 10.88 -20.76 12.18
N ALA A 24 11.21 -19.51 12.48
CA ALA A 24 12.59 -19.14 12.76
C ALA A 24 12.99 -19.65 14.16
N ARG A 25 14.22 -20.16 14.30
CA ARG A 25 14.75 -20.56 15.59
C ARG A 25 15.01 -19.32 16.45
N ASP A 26 14.41 -19.27 17.62
CA ASP A 26 14.57 -18.20 18.60
C ASP A 26 15.86 -18.42 19.43
N PRO A 27 16.77 -17.43 19.56
CA PRO A 27 16.75 -16.06 19.04
C PRO A 27 17.12 -15.93 17.57
N VAL A 28 16.63 -14.86 16.93
CA VAL A 28 16.95 -14.53 15.54
C VAL A 28 17.72 -13.22 15.44
N ARG A 29 18.65 -13.13 14.50
CA ARG A 29 19.38 -11.90 14.17
C ARG A 29 18.75 -11.20 12.98
N LEU A 30 18.53 -9.89 13.14
CA LEU A 30 18.16 -8.97 12.06
C LEU A 30 19.39 -8.18 11.63
N ASP A 31 19.66 -8.14 10.33
CA ASP A 31 20.77 -7.37 9.77
C ASP A 31 20.25 -6.13 9.01
N PRO A 32 20.90 -4.96 9.17
CA PRO A 32 20.54 -3.74 8.44
C PRO A 32 20.53 -3.96 6.94
N GLY A 33 19.52 -3.44 6.25
CA GLY A 33 19.41 -3.59 4.80
C GLY A 33 19.09 -5.02 4.29
N ARG A 34 18.88 -5.99 5.19
CA ARG A 34 18.64 -7.40 4.80
C ARG A 34 17.45 -8.04 5.49
N GLY A 35 17.18 -7.69 6.76
CA GLY A 35 16.13 -8.34 7.53
C GLY A 35 16.61 -9.64 8.17
N LEU A 36 15.78 -10.68 8.08
CA LEU A 36 16.09 -12.02 8.58
C LEU A 36 17.13 -12.69 7.66
N ARG A 37 18.24 -13.20 8.23
CA ARG A 37 19.21 -13.98 7.44
C ARG A 37 18.55 -15.14 6.72
N GLY A 38 18.87 -15.29 5.43
CA GLY A 38 18.36 -16.36 4.57
C GLY A 38 16.88 -16.23 4.21
N ASP A 39 16.21 -15.14 4.58
CA ASP A 39 14.84 -14.86 4.15
C ASP A 39 14.87 -14.45 2.66
N ARG A 40 13.96 -15.03 1.87
CA ARG A 40 13.86 -14.91 0.40
C ARG A 40 15.21 -14.96 -0.32
N ALA A 41 16.16 -15.75 0.18
CA ALA A 41 17.48 -15.96 -0.40
C ALA A 41 17.42 -16.73 -1.73
N PHE A 42 16.31 -17.44 -1.98
CA PHE A 42 16.10 -18.19 -3.21
C PHE A 42 14.78 -17.81 -3.86
N ALA A 43 14.65 -18.11 -5.15
CA ALA A 43 13.38 -18.17 -5.87
C ALA A 43 13.40 -19.31 -6.87
N ILE A 44 12.23 -19.71 -7.36
CA ILE A 44 12.14 -20.66 -8.47
C ILE A 44 11.98 -19.84 -9.75
N ALA A 45 13.00 -19.85 -10.60
CA ALA A 45 12.98 -19.16 -11.88
C ALA A 45 12.09 -19.90 -12.90
N ARG A 46 11.40 -19.13 -13.75
CA ARG A 46 10.72 -19.64 -14.94
C ARG A 46 11.68 -19.65 -16.13
N ARG A 47 11.38 -20.45 -17.16
CA ARG A 47 12.14 -20.58 -18.43
C ARG A 47 12.75 -19.24 -18.89
N ASP A 48 14.01 -19.31 -19.33
CA ASP A 48 14.82 -18.22 -19.91
C ASP A 48 15.16 -17.04 -18.99
N SER A 49 14.74 -17.08 -17.72
CA SER A 49 15.15 -16.07 -16.72
C SER A 49 16.51 -16.48 -16.12
N THR A 50 17.61 -16.25 -16.83
CA THR A 50 18.92 -16.23 -16.19
C THR A 50 19.01 -14.97 -15.33
N PRO A 51 19.32 -15.08 -14.02
CA PRO A 51 19.65 -13.91 -13.23
C PRO A 51 20.96 -13.31 -13.77
N SER A 52 20.88 -12.42 -14.76
CA SER A 52 22.05 -11.70 -15.25
C SER A 52 22.39 -10.61 -14.24
N SER A 53 23.25 -10.96 -13.27
CA SER A 53 24.20 -10.19 -12.46
C SER A 53 24.01 -8.71 -12.05
N THR A 54 22.99 -7.93 -12.44
CA THR A 54 23.00 -6.48 -12.12
C THR A 54 21.64 -5.80 -11.88
N GLY A 55 20.54 -6.50 -11.59
CA GLY A 55 19.28 -5.80 -11.27
C GLY A 55 18.22 -6.61 -10.53
N TRP A 56 17.37 -5.89 -9.79
CA TRP A 56 16.13 -6.41 -9.20
C TRP A 56 15.22 -6.95 -10.30
N LEU A 57 14.73 -8.18 -10.14
CA LEU A 57 13.80 -8.82 -11.07
C LEU A 57 12.38 -8.77 -10.50
N SER A 58 11.44 -8.35 -11.34
CA SER A 58 10.02 -8.40 -11.01
C SER A 58 9.57 -9.83 -10.71
N ARG A 59 8.58 -9.98 -9.81
CA ARG A 59 8.01 -11.28 -9.41
C ARG A 59 7.56 -12.17 -10.58
N GLU A 60 7.28 -11.56 -11.75
CA GLU A 60 6.77 -12.22 -12.95
C GLU A 60 7.78 -13.21 -13.57
N HIS A 61 9.07 -13.03 -13.28
CA HIS A 61 10.17 -13.93 -13.67
C HIS A 61 10.24 -15.20 -12.82
N PHE A 62 9.54 -15.23 -11.69
CA PHE A 62 9.57 -16.33 -10.74
C PHE A 62 8.23 -17.06 -10.68
N PHE A 63 8.25 -18.29 -10.21
CA PHE A 63 7.02 -18.97 -9.78
C PHE A 63 6.48 -18.28 -8.52
N HIS A 64 5.18 -18.00 -8.51
CA HIS A 64 4.51 -17.35 -7.39
C HIS A 64 3.06 -17.83 -7.24
N LEU A 65 2.56 -17.85 -6.00
CA LEU A 65 1.24 -18.38 -5.61
C LEU A 65 0.07 -17.78 -6.38
N ALA A 66 0.13 -16.48 -6.70
CA ALA A 66 -0.95 -15.81 -7.43
C ALA A 66 -1.19 -16.37 -8.84
N ARG A 67 -0.25 -17.12 -9.42
CA ARG A 67 -0.42 -17.84 -10.70
C ARG A 67 -0.41 -19.36 -10.57
N HIS A 68 0.24 -19.88 -9.52
CA HIS A 68 0.50 -21.31 -9.36
C HIS A 68 0.10 -21.73 -7.94
N GLU A 69 -1.18 -22.04 -7.75
CA GLU A 69 -1.76 -22.31 -6.42
C GLU A 69 -1.16 -23.57 -5.78
N HIS A 70 -0.77 -24.56 -6.60
CA HIS A 70 -0.12 -25.80 -6.16
C HIS A 70 1.22 -25.59 -5.45
N LEU A 71 1.87 -24.43 -5.60
CA LEU A 71 3.08 -24.10 -4.85
C LEU A 71 2.85 -24.11 -3.33
N ALA A 72 1.60 -23.91 -2.89
CA ALA A 72 1.24 -23.98 -1.47
C ALA A 72 1.41 -25.38 -0.86
N ARG A 73 1.51 -26.42 -1.70
CA ARG A 73 1.75 -27.82 -1.31
C ARG A 73 3.22 -28.14 -1.11
N ILE A 74 4.12 -27.24 -1.52
CA ILE A 74 5.56 -27.40 -1.34
C ILE A 74 5.91 -26.94 0.07
N SER A 75 6.48 -27.85 0.85
CA SER A 75 6.94 -27.59 2.22
C SER A 75 8.45 -27.37 2.23
N LEU A 76 8.88 -26.45 3.09
CA LEU A 76 10.29 -26.11 3.26
C LEU A 76 10.77 -26.49 4.66
N GLY A 77 12.03 -26.86 4.75
CA GLY A 77 12.78 -27.03 5.99
C GLY A 77 14.16 -26.41 5.89
N LEU A 78 14.72 -26.03 7.04
CA LEU A 78 16.11 -25.60 7.16
C LEU A 78 16.83 -26.53 8.14
N VAL A 79 17.93 -27.12 7.69
CA VAL A 79 18.78 -27.98 8.51
C VAL A 79 20.07 -27.24 8.82
N GLU A 80 20.19 -26.82 10.08
CA GLU A 80 21.42 -26.25 10.61
C GLU A 80 22.49 -27.34 10.71
N ASP A 81 23.66 -27.11 10.11
CA ASP A 81 24.80 -28.02 10.15
C ASP A 81 26.06 -27.38 10.74
N GLY A 82 25.88 -26.27 11.48
CA GLY A 82 26.97 -25.51 12.09
C GLY A 82 27.69 -24.58 11.11
N SER A 83 27.28 -24.54 9.84
CA SER A 83 27.73 -23.54 8.87
C SER A 83 26.91 -22.25 8.93
N ASP A 84 27.44 -21.16 8.37
CA ASP A 84 26.75 -19.87 8.24
C ASP A 84 25.56 -19.91 7.25
N SER A 85 25.33 -21.02 6.55
CA SER A 85 24.28 -21.18 5.54
C SER A 85 23.55 -22.52 5.73
N PRO A 86 22.37 -22.54 6.39
CA PRO A 86 21.64 -23.78 6.63
C PRO A 86 21.25 -24.45 5.31
N ALA A 87 21.24 -25.78 5.30
CA ALA A 87 20.80 -26.53 4.14
C ALA A 87 19.29 -26.40 3.94
N LEU A 88 18.87 -26.16 2.71
CA LEU A 88 17.46 -26.08 2.33
C LEU A 88 16.93 -27.48 2.05
N VAL A 89 15.82 -27.83 2.70
CA VAL A 89 15.06 -29.05 2.41
C VAL A 89 13.75 -28.64 1.74
N VAL A 90 13.44 -29.29 0.63
CA VAL A 90 12.21 -29.11 -0.13
C VAL A 90 11.47 -30.44 -0.14
N GLU A 91 10.20 -30.42 0.27
CA GLU A 91 9.33 -31.59 0.30
C GLU A 91 8.08 -31.33 -0.54
N THR A 92 7.75 -32.32 -1.37
CA THR A 92 6.57 -32.32 -2.25
C THR A 92 5.93 -33.71 -2.23
N ALA A 93 4.80 -33.87 -2.93
CA ALA A 93 4.18 -35.18 -3.11
C ALA A 93 5.08 -36.20 -3.85
N GLU A 94 6.08 -35.72 -4.61
CA GLU A 94 7.02 -36.53 -5.39
C GLU A 94 8.28 -36.92 -4.59
N GLY A 95 8.38 -36.49 -3.33
CA GLY A 95 9.48 -36.82 -2.42
C GLY A 95 10.16 -35.60 -1.80
N MET A 96 11.38 -35.82 -1.31
CA MET A 96 12.16 -34.83 -0.57
C MET A 96 13.56 -34.68 -1.17
N ALA A 97 14.02 -33.42 -1.29
CA ALA A 97 15.36 -33.09 -1.76
C ALA A 97 16.03 -32.09 -0.82
N ARG A 98 17.36 -32.16 -0.74
CA ARG A 98 18.19 -31.26 0.07
C ARG A 98 19.22 -30.58 -0.82
N GLY A 99 19.32 -29.26 -0.70
CA GLY A 99 20.40 -28.45 -1.26
C GLY A 99 21.26 -27.88 -0.16
N LYS A 100 22.56 -27.79 -0.40
CA LYS A 100 23.53 -27.24 0.57
C LYS A 100 24.59 -26.42 -0.14
N ARG A 101 25.18 -25.49 0.58
CA ARG A 101 26.33 -24.75 0.07
C ARG A 101 27.57 -25.65 0.11
N GLY A 102 28.34 -25.66 -0.99
CA GLY A 102 29.64 -26.34 -1.00
C GLY A 102 30.65 -25.63 -0.10
N SER A 103 31.54 -26.39 0.54
CA SER A 103 32.72 -25.82 1.20
C SER A 103 33.80 -25.54 0.15
N SER A 104 34.20 -24.28 -0.07
CA SER A 104 35.39 -24.00 -0.86
C SER A 104 36.64 -24.07 0.03
N LEU A 105 37.74 -24.58 -0.52
CA LEU A 105 39.03 -24.69 0.18
C LEU A 105 39.80 -23.36 0.26
N ALA A 106 39.27 -22.27 -0.30
CA ALA A 106 40.00 -21.01 -0.51
C ALA A 106 39.34 -19.78 0.13
N GLY A 107 38.40 -19.96 1.06
CA GLY A 107 37.72 -18.83 1.72
C GLY A 107 36.67 -18.13 0.85
N GLU A 108 36.45 -18.58 -0.39
CA GLU A 108 35.32 -18.16 -1.23
C GLU A 108 34.04 -18.86 -0.78
N VAL A 109 32.92 -18.14 -0.78
CA VAL A 109 31.59 -18.71 -0.50
C VAL A 109 31.24 -19.65 -1.67
N GLY A 110 31.18 -20.96 -1.41
CA GLY A 110 30.87 -21.95 -2.44
C GLY A 110 29.48 -21.76 -3.04
N ALA A 111 29.31 -22.19 -4.29
CA ALA A 111 28.00 -22.19 -4.95
C ALA A 111 27.03 -23.10 -4.19
N PHE A 112 25.73 -22.74 -4.22
CA PHE A 112 24.68 -23.57 -3.68
C PHE A 112 24.38 -24.73 -4.64
N ASP A 113 24.48 -25.98 -4.15
CA ASP A 113 24.11 -27.16 -4.93
C ASP A 113 22.60 -27.38 -4.86
N SER A 114 21.90 -27.01 -5.94
CA SER A 114 20.45 -27.15 -6.10
C SER A 114 20.03 -28.34 -6.96
N ALA A 115 20.95 -29.17 -7.46
CA ALA A 115 20.65 -30.13 -8.52
C ALA A 115 19.51 -31.11 -8.15
N ALA A 116 19.53 -31.63 -6.92
CA ALA A 116 18.47 -32.50 -6.42
C ALA A 116 17.12 -31.77 -6.24
N ILE A 117 17.15 -30.48 -5.85
CA ILE A 117 15.94 -29.65 -5.72
C ILE A 117 15.36 -29.36 -7.10
N ASP A 118 16.18 -28.97 -8.07
CA ASP A 118 15.74 -28.67 -9.44
C ASP A 118 15.06 -29.88 -10.09
N ASP A 119 15.62 -31.07 -9.87
CA ASP A 119 15.03 -32.32 -10.36
C ASP A 119 13.69 -32.66 -9.69
N LEU A 120 13.59 -32.46 -8.37
CA LEU A 120 12.31 -32.60 -7.63
C LEU A 120 11.26 -31.59 -8.11
N LEU A 121 11.66 -30.33 -8.31
CA LEU A 121 10.78 -29.27 -8.82
C LEU A 121 10.27 -29.59 -10.23
N ARG A 122 11.12 -30.13 -11.10
CA ARG A 122 10.74 -30.56 -12.45
C ARG A 122 9.65 -31.64 -12.40
N ARG A 123 9.81 -32.66 -11.54
CA ARG A 123 8.79 -33.70 -11.36
C ARG A 123 7.49 -33.15 -10.78
N THR A 124 7.60 -32.27 -9.79
CA THR A 124 6.45 -31.73 -9.05
C THR A 124 5.60 -30.76 -9.89
N LEU A 125 6.25 -29.87 -10.65
CA LEU A 125 5.56 -28.86 -11.45
C LEU A 125 5.10 -29.42 -12.80
N GLY A 126 5.77 -30.46 -13.32
CA GLY A 126 5.45 -31.09 -14.60
C GLY A 126 6.06 -30.37 -15.81
N ALA A 127 6.04 -31.06 -16.96
CA ALA A 127 6.75 -30.64 -18.17
C ALA A 127 6.21 -29.34 -18.79
N ASP A 128 4.92 -29.03 -18.61
CA ASP A 128 4.27 -27.84 -19.15
C ASP A 128 4.84 -26.52 -18.58
N HIS A 129 5.51 -26.61 -17.43
CA HIS A 129 6.10 -25.47 -16.73
C HIS A 129 7.58 -25.24 -17.09
N GLY A 130 8.12 -26.00 -18.05
CA GLY A 130 9.48 -25.85 -18.54
C GLY A 130 10.54 -26.44 -17.61
N GLU A 131 11.71 -25.79 -17.50
CA GLU A 131 12.77 -26.19 -16.57
C GLU A 131 12.79 -25.27 -15.35
N PRO A 132 12.02 -25.57 -14.30
CA PRO A 132 12.11 -24.80 -13.05
C PRO A 132 13.49 -25.03 -12.43
N ARG A 133 14.12 -23.93 -12.00
CA ARG A 133 15.41 -23.96 -11.31
C ARG A 133 15.35 -23.09 -10.07
N LEU A 134 15.92 -23.59 -8.98
CA LEU A 134 16.17 -22.80 -7.80
C LEU A 134 17.33 -21.85 -8.12
N VAL A 135 17.06 -20.55 -8.03
CA VAL A 135 18.07 -19.51 -8.21
C VAL A 135 18.32 -18.84 -6.87
N GLU A 136 19.59 -18.61 -6.57
CA GLU A 136 20.01 -17.84 -5.41
C GLU A 136 19.98 -16.33 -5.74
N ALA A 137 19.59 -15.52 -4.77
CA ALA A 137 19.62 -14.09 -4.87
C ALA A 137 21.07 -13.60 -5.07
N ALA A 138 21.30 -12.78 -6.09
CA ALA A 138 22.60 -12.13 -6.29
C ALA A 138 22.89 -11.06 -5.22
N SER A 139 21.83 -10.56 -4.57
CA SER A 139 21.85 -9.61 -3.47
C SER A 139 21.23 -10.23 -2.22
N ASP A 140 21.00 -9.41 -1.19
CA ASP A 140 20.61 -9.87 0.15
C ASP A 140 19.17 -10.38 0.30
N GLY A 141 18.45 -10.54 -0.81
CA GLY A 141 17.15 -11.21 -0.88
C GLY A 141 16.29 -10.79 -2.08
N LEU A 142 15.39 -11.66 -2.51
CA LEU A 142 14.45 -11.44 -3.62
C LEU A 142 13.10 -10.88 -3.11
N TRP A 143 13.15 -9.67 -2.54
CA TRP A 143 12.00 -8.96 -1.96
C TRP A 143 10.96 -8.52 -3.00
N ASP A 144 9.74 -8.22 -2.55
CA ASP A 144 8.69 -7.66 -3.42
C ASP A 144 8.88 -6.15 -3.67
N TRP A 145 9.62 -5.47 -2.79
CA TRP A 145 10.06 -4.08 -2.90
C TRP A 145 11.53 -3.98 -2.49
N GLU A 146 12.28 -3.05 -3.07
CA GLU A 146 13.73 -2.88 -2.84
C GLU A 146 14.09 -2.79 -1.35
N ASP A 147 13.34 -2.02 -0.57
CA ASP A 147 13.61 -1.76 0.85
C ASP A 147 12.75 -2.58 1.85
N ALA A 148 11.88 -3.49 1.38
CA ALA A 148 10.92 -4.19 2.24
C ALA A 148 11.47 -5.51 2.81
N HIS A 149 12.48 -5.39 3.67
CA HIS A 149 13.18 -6.54 4.26
C HIS A 149 12.33 -7.36 5.24
N LEU A 150 11.31 -6.75 5.85
CA LEU A 150 10.43 -7.41 6.80
C LEU A 150 8.96 -7.09 6.51
N SER A 151 8.12 -8.11 6.53
CA SER A 151 6.67 -7.95 6.63
C SER A 151 6.22 -8.19 8.07
N ILE A 152 5.38 -7.30 8.58
CA ILE A 152 4.84 -7.34 9.93
C ILE A 152 3.32 -7.39 9.84
N ILE A 153 2.69 -8.21 10.68
CA ILE A 153 1.22 -8.24 10.78
C ILE A 153 0.80 -8.40 12.23
N ASN A 154 -0.30 -7.75 12.59
CA ASN A 154 -0.92 -7.91 13.90
C ASN A 154 -1.90 -9.09 13.86
N LEU A 155 -1.85 -9.96 14.87
CA LEU A 155 -2.75 -11.10 14.97
C LEU A 155 -4.20 -10.69 15.24
N ALA A 156 -4.43 -9.62 16.02
CA ALA A 156 -5.78 -9.11 16.26
C ALA A 156 -6.47 -8.63 14.96
N THR A 157 -5.69 -8.14 13.98
CA THR A 157 -6.20 -7.82 12.64
C THR A 157 -6.71 -9.07 11.92
N LEU A 158 -6.01 -10.20 12.08
CA LEU A 158 -6.43 -11.46 11.45
C LEU A 158 -7.67 -12.06 12.12
N GLU A 159 -7.74 -11.98 13.45
CA GLU A 159 -8.91 -12.38 14.24
C GLU A 159 -10.14 -11.57 13.85
N GLU A 160 -9.97 -10.26 13.62
CA GLU A 160 -11.04 -9.38 13.17
C GLU A 160 -11.51 -9.71 11.74
N LEU A 161 -10.59 -10.07 10.84
CA LEU A 161 -10.96 -10.58 9.50
C LEU A 161 -11.71 -11.91 9.57
N GLU A 162 -11.31 -12.81 10.46
CA GLU A 162 -12.01 -14.07 10.71
C GLU A 162 -13.42 -13.82 11.27
N ARG A 163 -13.55 -12.91 12.23
CA ARG A 163 -14.85 -12.51 12.80
C ARG A 163 -15.79 -11.93 11.75
N GLU A 164 -15.30 -11.06 10.87
CA GLU A 164 -16.11 -10.43 9.82
C GLU A 164 -16.48 -11.38 8.68
N THR A 165 -15.68 -12.42 8.42
CA THR A 165 -15.96 -13.41 7.37
C THR A 165 -16.76 -14.60 7.85
N GLY A 166 -16.67 -14.93 9.14
CA GLY A 166 -17.16 -16.19 9.70
C GLY A 166 -16.41 -17.42 9.18
N VAL A 167 -15.23 -17.24 8.58
CA VAL A 167 -14.41 -18.31 8.00
C VAL A 167 -12.99 -18.21 8.58
N PRO A 168 -12.35 -19.34 8.97
CA PRO A 168 -11.00 -19.31 9.50
C PRO A 168 -9.99 -18.62 8.58
N VAL A 169 -9.25 -17.64 9.12
CA VAL A 169 -8.25 -16.87 8.36
C VAL A 169 -6.84 -17.36 8.74
N ASP A 170 -6.30 -18.27 7.92
CA ASP A 170 -4.95 -18.78 8.15
C ASP A 170 -3.88 -17.70 7.96
N ARG A 171 -3.15 -17.38 9.02
CA ARG A 171 -2.07 -16.38 9.06
C ARG A 171 -0.95 -16.60 8.03
N ARG A 172 -0.73 -17.85 7.58
CA ARG A 172 0.31 -18.19 6.60
C ARG A 172 0.01 -17.62 5.21
N ARG A 173 -1.25 -17.22 4.93
CA ARG A 173 -1.64 -16.52 3.70
C ARG A 173 -0.91 -15.19 3.51
N PHE A 174 -0.62 -14.50 4.61
CA PHE A 174 -0.08 -13.14 4.62
C PHE A 174 1.44 -13.10 4.55
N ARG A 175 2.09 -14.25 4.78
CA ARG A 175 3.54 -14.43 4.67
C ARG A 175 4.34 -13.37 5.43
N ALA A 176 3.87 -13.02 6.63
CA ALA A 176 4.55 -12.05 7.48
C ALA A 176 5.75 -12.71 8.15
N ASN A 177 6.81 -11.92 8.36
CA ASN A 177 8.02 -12.32 9.04
C ASN A 177 7.86 -12.19 10.56
N LEU A 178 7.27 -11.08 11.01
CA LEU A 178 6.97 -10.82 12.42
C LEU A 178 5.46 -10.78 12.63
N TYR A 179 4.95 -11.67 13.46
CA TYR A 179 3.57 -11.64 13.94
C TYR A 179 3.54 -10.94 15.29
N LEU A 180 2.74 -9.89 15.41
CA LEU A 180 2.60 -9.09 16.63
C LEU A 180 1.32 -9.47 17.38
N THR A 181 1.35 -9.27 18.70
CA THR A 181 0.19 -9.38 19.59
C THR A 181 0.16 -8.18 20.56
N GLY A 182 -1.00 -7.93 21.18
CA GLY A 182 -1.21 -6.84 22.13
C GLY A 182 -1.59 -5.49 21.50
N LEU A 183 -1.77 -5.43 20.19
CA LEU A 183 -2.34 -4.30 19.47
C LEU A 183 -3.84 -4.55 19.19
N ALA A 184 -4.64 -3.49 19.15
CA ALA A 184 -6.01 -3.58 18.64
C ALA A 184 -6.02 -3.80 17.11
N PRO A 185 -7.13 -4.30 16.52
CA PRO A 185 -7.20 -4.56 15.09
C PRO A 185 -6.80 -3.33 14.25
N PHE A 186 -5.95 -3.57 13.25
CA PHE A 186 -5.41 -2.57 12.31
C PHE A 186 -4.50 -1.49 12.92
N GLU A 187 -4.17 -1.54 14.21
CA GLU A 187 -3.25 -0.57 14.84
C GLU A 187 -1.81 -0.67 14.32
N GLU A 188 -1.43 -1.74 13.61
CA GLU A 188 -0.13 -1.78 12.92
C GLU A 188 0.01 -0.64 11.88
N PHE A 189 -1.10 -0.10 11.36
CA PHE A 189 -1.08 1.07 10.47
C PHE A 189 -0.72 2.37 11.19
N GLU A 190 -0.86 2.44 12.51
CA GLU A 190 -0.36 3.58 13.29
C GLU A 190 1.16 3.63 13.32
N LEU A 191 1.84 2.51 13.05
CA LEU A 191 3.29 2.44 12.98
C LEU A 191 3.83 2.99 11.65
N VAL A 192 3.01 3.22 10.63
CA VAL A 192 3.46 3.74 9.34
C VAL A 192 4.04 5.15 9.52
N GLY A 193 5.34 5.31 9.24
CA GLY A 193 6.07 6.55 9.53
C GLY A 193 6.75 6.59 10.88
N ALA A 194 6.70 5.50 11.65
CA ALA A 194 7.36 5.39 12.94
C ALA A 194 8.66 4.57 12.86
N ARG A 195 9.57 4.88 13.78
CA ARG A 195 10.68 4.00 14.14
C ARG A 195 10.25 3.17 15.34
N ILE A 196 10.49 1.87 15.25
CA ILE A 196 10.21 0.93 16.34
C ILE A 196 11.49 0.19 16.72
N ARG A 197 11.68 0.00 18.03
CA ARG A 197 12.68 -0.90 18.58
C ARG A 197 11.99 -2.21 18.96
N VAL A 198 12.60 -3.32 18.57
CA VAL A 198 12.17 -4.67 18.95
C VAL A 198 13.41 -5.46 19.32
N GLY A 199 13.48 -5.96 20.55
CA GLY A 199 14.72 -6.51 21.10
C GLY A 199 15.86 -5.50 21.00
N GLU A 200 16.95 -5.90 20.37
CA GLU A 200 18.11 -5.05 20.07
C GLU A 200 18.00 -4.32 18.71
N ALA A 201 17.05 -4.72 17.86
CA ALA A 201 16.93 -4.21 16.50
C ALA A 201 16.10 -2.92 16.43
N GLU A 202 16.48 -2.04 15.49
CA GLU A 202 15.75 -0.84 15.14
C GLU A 202 15.18 -0.97 13.73
N LEU A 203 13.87 -0.77 13.63
CA LEU A 203 13.11 -0.90 12.40
C LEU A 203 12.44 0.42 12.05
N GLU A 204 12.33 0.68 10.76
CA GLU A 204 11.55 1.79 10.22
C GLU A 204 10.38 1.22 9.41
N VAL A 205 9.15 1.49 9.87
CA VAL A 205 7.93 1.03 9.21
C VAL A 205 7.52 2.09 8.20
N PHE A 206 7.56 1.73 6.92
CA PHE A 206 7.53 2.74 5.85
C PHE A 206 6.30 2.65 4.93
N GLN A 207 5.62 1.51 4.87
CA GLN A 207 4.41 1.38 4.05
C GLN A 207 3.45 0.28 4.53
N PRO A 208 2.13 0.45 4.33
CA PRO A 208 1.16 -0.65 4.39
C PRO A 208 1.44 -1.73 3.35
N THR A 209 1.12 -2.99 3.66
CA THR A 209 1.26 -4.11 2.73
C THR A 209 -0.01 -4.33 1.92
N ASP A 210 0.08 -4.18 0.60
CA ASP A 210 -1.01 -4.50 -0.34
C ASP A 210 -1.21 -6.02 -0.44
N ARG A 211 -2.47 -6.45 -0.39
CA ARG A 211 -2.82 -7.87 -0.50
C ARG A 211 -3.29 -8.17 -1.90
N CYS A 212 -2.54 -9.06 -2.56
CA CYS A 212 -2.83 -9.56 -3.89
C CYS A 212 -3.47 -10.97 -3.83
N ARG A 213 -3.75 -11.55 -5.00
CA ARG A 213 -4.34 -12.89 -5.15
C ARG A 213 -3.61 -13.99 -4.37
N ALA A 214 -2.32 -13.85 -4.04
CA ALA A 214 -1.61 -14.87 -3.25
C ALA A 214 -2.30 -15.18 -1.90
N THR A 215 -2.94 -14.17 -1.28
CA THR A 215 -3.68 -14.35 -0.02
C THR A 215 -4.97 -15.14 -0.17
N THR A 216 -5.46 -15.36 -1.40
CA THR A 216 -6.67 -16.15 -1.64
C THR A 216 -6.44 -17.64 -1.62
N ILE A 217 -5.18 -18.07 -1.67
CA ILE A 217 -4.79 -19.47 -1.74
C ILE A 217 -4.65 -20.03 -0.34
N ARG A 218 -5.36 -21.12 -0.06
CA ARG A 218 -5.25 -21.85 1.19
C ARG A 218 -3.87 -22.49 1.32
N PRO A 219 -3.13 -22.24 2.43
CA PRO A 219 -1.87 -22.91 2.71
C PRO A 219 -2.03 -24.43 2.77
N VAL A 220 -0.99 -25.19 2.42
CA VAL A 220 -0.97 -26.67 2.36
C VAL A 220 -1.84 -27.24 1.25
N GLU A 221 -3.12 -26.87 1.13
CA GLU A 221 -4.05 -27.44 0.14
C GLU A 221 -3.87 -26.86 -1.27
N GLY A 222 -3.48 -25.58 -1.38
CA GLY A 222 -3.28 -24.91 -2.66
C GLY A 222 -4.56 -24.69 -3.46
N VAL A 223 -5.65 -24.37 -2.77
CA VAL A 223 -6.96 -24.09 -3.36
C VAL A 223 -7.36 -22.65 -3.05
N SER A 224 -7.84 -21.90 -4.05
CA SER A 224 -8.43 -20.58 -3.82
C SER A 224 -9.78 -20.68 -3.11
N ASP A 225 -9.90 -20.12 -1.91
CA ASP A 225 -11.06 -20.32 -1.03
C ASP A 225 -11.57 -19.06 -0.31
N LEU A 226 -10.72 -18.03 -0.16
CA LEU A 226 -11.09 -16.78 0.52
C LEU A 226 -10.54 -15.58 -0.25
N ASN A 227 -11.40 -14.75 -0.85
CA ASN A 227 -10.94 -13.56 -1.57
C ASN A 227 -10.58 -12.40 -0.62
N VAL A 228 -9.47 -12.53 0.11
CA VAL A 228 -8.98 -11.54 1.09
C VAL A 228 -8.88 -10.12 0.50
N PRO A 229 -8.36 -9.88 -0.71
CA PRO A 229 -8.31 -8.52 -1.26
C PRO A 229 -9.69 -7.90 -1.47
N ALA A 230 -10.66 -8.67 -1.97
CA ALA A 230 -12.04 -8.19 -2.16
C ALA A 230 -12.75 -7.96 -0.83
N LEU A 231 -12.50 -8.83 0.16
CA LEU A 231 -12.99 -8.66 1.52
C LEU A 231 -12.49 -7.34 2.11
N LEU A 232 -11.17 -7.12 2.09
CA LEU A 232 -10.56 -5.89 2.60
C LEU A 232 -11.17 -4.67 1.91
N ALA A 233 -11.24 -4.69 0.57
CA ALA A 233 -11.76 -3.57 -0.21
C ALA A 233 -13.24 -3.27 0.10
N SER A 234 -14.07 -4.29 0.24
CA SER A 234 -15.51 -4.13 0.48
C SER A 234 -15.84 -3.70 1.91
N ARG A 235 -15.11 -4.21 2.92
CA ARG A 235 -15.39 -3.96 4.33
C ARG A 235 -14.69 -2.70 4.86
N TYR A 236 -13.43 -2.50 4.48
CA TYR A 236 -12.53 -1.47 5.00
C TYR A 236 -12.17 -0.39 3.96
N GLY A 237 -12.60 -0.53 2.70
CA GLY A 237 -12.38 0.50 1.68
C GLY A 237 -10.94 0.57 1.19
N TYR A 238 -10.13 -0.46 1.40
CA TYR A 238 -8.78 -0.62 0.87
C TYR A 238 -8.36 -2.09 0.84
N ALA A 239 -7.28 -2.45 0.15
CA ALA A 239 -6.78 -3.83 0.06
C ALA A 239 -5.48 -4.08 0.87
N PHE A 240 -5.23 -3.28 1.90
CA PHE A 240 -4.05 -3.39 2.76
C PHE A 240 -4.33 -4.20 4.03
N CYS A 241 -3.31 -4.91 4.51
CA CYS A 241 -3.33 -5.60 5.80
C CYS A 241 -1.87 -5.87 6.20
N GLY A 242 -1.43 -5.55 7.41
CA GLY A 242 -0.01 -5.59 7.76
C GLY A 242 0.81 -4.45 7.13
N VAL A 243 2.09 -4.36 7.51
CA VAL A 243 3.02 -3.30 7.12
C VAL A 243 4.39 -3.88 6.72
N TYR A 244 5.14 -3.12 5.93
CA TYR A 244 6.53 -3.39 5.63
C TYR A 244 7.45 -2.51 6.45
N ALA A 245 8.57 -3.10 6.89
CA ALA A 245 9.61 -2.42 7.62
C ALA A 245 11.00 -2.72 7.03
N ARG A 246 11.89 -1.75 7.15
CA ARG A 246 13.33 -1.90 6.88
C ARG A 246 14.07 -1.96 8.21
N VAL A 247 15.12 -2.79 8.28
CA VAL A 247 16.04 -2.81 9.42
C VAL A 247 17.04 -1.68 9.24
N ILE A 248 17.02 -0.71 10.15
CA ILE A 248 17.96 0.43 10.17
C ILE A 248 19.10 0.19 11.17
N GLY A 249 18.81 -0.53 12.26
CA GLY A 249 19.79 -0.99 13.25
C GLY A 249 19.64 -2.49 13.47
N GLY A 250 20.74 -3.23 13.31
CA GLY A 250 20.74 -4.68 13.45
C GLY A 250 20.73 -5.09 14.91
N GLY A 251 20.30 -6.31 15.18
CA GLY A 251 20.25 -6.82 16.54
C GLY A 251 19.58 -8.18 16.66
N THR A 252 19.69 -8.74 17.84
CA THR A 252 18.97 -9.96 18.22
C THR A 252 17.54 -9.62 18.59
N VAL A 253 16.60 -10.38 18.06
CA VAL A 253 15.17 -10.36 18.39
C VAL A 253 14.73 -11.73 18.86
N ARG A 254 13.80 -11.74 19.81
CA ARG A 254 13.22 -12.93 20.42
C ARG A 254 11.71 -12.91 20.35
N VAL A 255 11.12 -14.11 20.41
CA VAL A 255 9.69 -14.22 20.70
C VAL A 255 9.42 -13.61 22.09
N GLY A 256 8.36 -12.80 22.18
CA GLY A 256 8.02 -12.05 23.39
C GLY A 256 8.67 -10.67 23.52
N ASP A 257 9.61 -10.30 22.65
CA ASP A 257 10.20 -8.96 22.68
C ASP A 257 9.12 -7.90 22.44
N ALA A 258 9.11 -6.87 23.31
CA ALA A 258 8.18 -5.77 23.22
C ALA A 258 8.49 -4.89 22.01
N VAL A 259 7.44 -4.47 21.30
CA VAL A 259 7.51 -3.46 20.23
C VAL A 259 7.38 -2.09 20.86
N ARG A 260 8.42 -1.27 20.70
CA ARG A 260 8.54 0.04 21.34
C ARG A 260 8.68 1.12 20.29
N GLU A 261 7.77 2.08 20.28
CA GLU A 261 7.85 3.24 19.38
C GLU A 261 8.90 4.22 19.90
N GLU A 262 9.92 4.50 19.10
CA GLU A 262 11.01 5.40 19.44
C GLU A 262 10.68 6.85 19.07
N PRO A 263 11.06 7.84 19.90
CA PRO A 263 10.88 9.25 19.56
C PRO A 263 11.78 9.64 18.38
N GLY A 264 11.16 10.08 17.28
CA GLY A 264 11.86 10.60 16.11
C GLY A 264 11.07 10.32 14.84
N ALA A 265 10.73 11.39 14.10
CA ALA A 265 10.09 11.24 12.81
C ALA A 265 11.02 10.46 11.86
N VAL A 266 10.45 9.51 11.14
CA VAL A 266 11.11 8.91 9.96
C VAL A 266 11.43 10.04 8.97
N ALA A 267 12.58 9.94 8.30
CA ALA A 267 12.88 10.83 7.17
C ALA A 267 11.72 10.76 6.19
N ARG A 268 11.17 11.92 5.79
CA ARG A 268 9.95 12.08 4.99
C ARG A 268 9.64 10.86 4.12
N LEU A 269 8.64 10.07 4.52
CA LEU A 269 8.20 8.92 3.75
C LEU A 269 7.52 9.39 2.46
N GLU A 270 7.94 8.85 1.32
CA GLU A 270 7.21 9.01 0.05
C GLU A 270 5.96 8.12 0.07
N GLY A 271 4.91 8.60 0.71
CA GLY A 271 3.62 7.93 0.77
C GLY A 271 2.93 7.84 -0.58
N LYS A 272 2.04 6.85 -0.77
CA LYS A 272 1.16 6.77 -1.93
C LYS A 272 -0.28 7.08 -1.56
N SER A 273 -1.02 7.65 -2.52
CA SER A 273 -2.46 7.88 -2.40
C SER A 273 -3.18 6.58 -1.99
N GLY A 274 -4.11 6.71 -1.05
CA GLY A 274 -4.93 5.61 -0.56
C GLY A 274 -4.31 4.78 0.55
N TRP A 275 -3.06 5.03 0.96
CA TRP A 275 -2.46 4.33 2.09
C TRP A 275 -3.18 4.64 3.41
N PRO A 276 -3.58 3.59 4.17
CA PRO A 276 -4.09 3.76 5.53
C PRO A 276 -2.96 4.21 6.46
N ARG A 277 -3.27 5.19 7.31
CA ARG A 277 -2.33 5.77 8.29
C ARG A 277 -3.07 6.44 9.43
N ALA A 278 -2.38 6.55 10.56
CA ALA A 278 -2.82 7.36 11.69
C ALA A 278 -2.83 8.86 11.36
N ALA A 279 -3.94 9.53 11.65
CA ALA A 279 -4.05 10.98 11.69
C ALA A 279 -4.50 11.42 13.09
N ARG A 280 -3.74 12.31 13.72
CA ARG A 280 -4.05 12.84 15.05
C ARG A 280 -4.99 14.02 14.94
N VAL A 281 -6.00 14.08 15.81
CA VAL A 281 -6.88 15.25 15.96
C VAL A 281 -6.09 16.38 16.62
N LEU A 282 -5.84 17.45 15.84
CA LEU A 282 -5.07 18.62 16.26
C LEU A 282 -5.94 19.74 16.81
N ALA A 283 -7.12 19.92 16.22
CA ALA A 283 -8.10 20.91 16.68
C ALA A 283 -9.51 20.47 16.29
N ARG A 284 -10.47 20.98 17.03
CA ARG A 284 -11.89 20.72 16.83
C ARG A 284 -12.63 22.06 16.88
N GLU A 285 -13.45 22.31 15.87
CA GLU A 285 -14.22 23.54 15.70
C GLU A 285 -15.71 23.17 15.61
N HIS A 286 -16.54 23.82 16.42
CA HIS A 286 -17.99 23.65 16.37
C HIS A 286 -18.57 24.70 15.42
N GLU A 287 -19.14 24.26 14.29
CA GLU A 287 -19.68 25.15 13.26
C GLU A 287 -21.19 25.38 13.46
N SER A 288 -21.90 24.31 13.80
CA SER A 288 -23.34 24.30 14.12
C SER A 288 -23.66 23.08 15.00
N ASP A 289 -24.89 23.01 15.53
CA ASP A 289 -25.35 21.88 16.36
C ASP A 289 -25.19 20.51 15.69
N ASP A 290 -25.20 20.47 14.36
CA ASP A 290 -25.06 19.27 13.55
C ASP A 290 -23.74 19.19 12.76
N VAL A 291 -22.84 20.17 12.85
CA VAL A 291 -21.57 20.18 12.10
C VAL A 291 -20.37 20.47 13.00
N VAL A 292 -19.42 19.54 12.98
CA VAL A 292 -18.11 19.69 13.62
C VAL A 292 -17.01 19.61 12.56
N SER A 293 -16.02 20.48 12.69
CA SER A 293 -14.81 20.44 11.89
C SER A 293 -13.62 19.93 12.69
N LEU A 294 -12.86 19.04 12.08
CA LEU A 294 -11.68 18.44 12.66
C LEU A 294 -10.47 18.81 11.83
N TRP A 295 -9.45 19.38 12.48
CA TRP A 295 -8.12 19.50 11.93
C TRP A 295 -7.32 18.26 12.32
N LEU A 296 -6.76 17.61 11.32
CA LEU A 296 -6.09 16.32 11.42
C LEU A 296 -4.66 16.44 10.92
N SER A 297 -3.72 15.81 11.62
CA SER A 297 -2.33 15.74 11.16
C SER A 297 -2.22 14.88 9.90
N ASP A 298 -1.35 15.25 8.97
CA ASP A 298 -0.98 14.37 7.85
C ASP A 298 0.52 14.08 7.84
N PRO A 299 0.96 12.96 8.44
CA PRO A 299 2.39 12.66 8.57
C PRO A 299 3.07 12.43 7.22
N LEU A 300 2.32 12.14 6.16
CA LEU A 300 2.84 11.89 4.82
C LEU A 300 2.68 13.10 3.87
N ASP A 301 2.06 14.19 4.32
CA ASP A 301 1.88 15.43 3.55
C ASP A 301 1.20 15.22 2.17
N LEU A 302 0.36 14.19 2.07
CA LEU A 302 -0.37 13.78 0.85
C LEU A 302 -1.73 14.48 0.71
N LEU A 303 -2.37 14.84 1.82
CA LEU A 303 -3.71 15.46 1.90
C LEU A 303 -3.62 16.99 1.93
N THR A 304 -2.50 17.53 2.38
CA THR A 304 -2.22 18.97 2.40
C THR A 304 -2.03 19.54 0.99
N THR A 305 -1.50 18.72 0.09
CA THR A 305 -1.21 19.01 -1.32
C THR A 305 -2.25 18.44 -2.28
N ALA A 306 -3.33 17.83 -1.75
CA ALA A 306 -4.35 17.20 -2.55
C ALA A 306 -5.19 18.24 -3.32
N PRO A 307 -5.51 18.00 -4.61
CA PRO A 307 -6.36 18.90 -5.38
C PRO A 307 -7.74 19.14 -4.75
N PRO A 308 -8.37 20.30 -4.98
CA PRO A 308 -9.76 20.54 -4.61
C PRO A 308 -10.70 19.46 -5.16
N GLY A 309 -11.73 19.13 -4.37
CA GLY A 309 -12.68 18.05 -4.72
C GLY A 309 -12.22 16.64 -4.31
N THR A 310 -10.99 16.49 -3.80
CA THR A 310 -10.56 15.23 -3.20
C THR A 310 -11.19 15.00 -1.83
N HIS A 311 -11.26 13.72 -1.44
CA HIS A 311 -11.80 13.30 -0.16
C HIS A 311 -10.86 12.33 0.55
N VAL A 312 -10.99 12.27 1.86
CA VAL A 312 -10.35 11.28 2.72
C VAL A 312 -11.39 10.26 3.17
N ARG A 313 -10.98 9.01 3.37
CA ARG A 313 -11.80 7.99 4.04
C ARG A 313 -11.35 7.91 5.49
N VAL A 314 -12.29 8.05 6.41
CA VAL A 314 -12.09 7.84 7.85
C VAL A 314 -12.58 6.43 8.17
N HIS A 315 -11.75 5.65 8.86
CA HIS A 315 -11.98 4.25 9.19
C HIS A 315 -12.17 4.09 10.70
N LEU A 316 -13.14 3.25 11.08
CA LEU A 316 -13.46 2.91 12.46
C LEU A 316 -13.44 1.39 12.59
N PRO A 317 -12.29 0.76 12.88
CA PRO A 317 -12.15 -0.69 12.95
C PRO A 317 -13.25 -1.37 13.79
N ASP A 318 -13.59 -0.79 14.94
CA ASP A 318 -14.57 -1.34 15.89
C ASP A 318 -16.05 -1.08 15.53
N ALA A 319 -16.34 -0.49 14.36
CA ALA A 319 -17.69 -0.20 13.91
C ALA A 319 -18.24 -1.26 12.94
N PRO A 320 -19.56 -1.54 12.94
CA PRO A 320 -20.15 -2.48 11.99
C PRO A 320 -19.99 -2.03 10.55
N THR A 321 -19.83 -3.00 9.65
CA THR A 321 -19.43 -2.76 8.27
C THR A 321 -20.55 -2.16 7.39
N PRO A 322 -20.22 -1.27 6.42
CA PRO A 322 -18.90 -0.74 6.13
C PRO A 322 -18.46 0.26 7.20
N ASN A 323 -17.26 0.04 7.72
CA ASN A 323 -16.74 0.70 8.91
C ASN A 323 -15.96 1.99 8.56
N TRP A 324 -16.22 2.55 7.39
CA TRP A 324 -15.56 3.76 6.89
C TRP A 324 -16.53 4.72 6.21
N ARG A 325 -16.18 6.01 6.16
CA ARG A 325 -16.91 7.05 5.41
C ARG A 325 -15.96 8.01 4.73
N SER A 326 -16.40 8.52 3.58
CA SER A 326 -15.70 9.56 2.84
C SER A 326 -16.09 10.96 3.34
N TYR A 327 -15.09 11.81 3.55
CA TYR A 327 -15.27 13.22 3.87
C TYR A 327 -14.42 14.06 2.91
N THR A 328 -15.04 15.05 2.27
CA THR A 328 -14.31 16.01 1.42
C THR A 328 -13.33 16.80 2.28
N ILE A 329 -12.14 17.03 1.74
CA ILE A 329 -11.15 17.89 2.39
C ILE A 329 -11.67 19.34 2.30
N SER A 330 -12.00 19.93 3.45
CA SER A 330 -12.61 21.26 3.56
C SER A 330 -11.60 22.37 3.87
N GLY A 331 -10.32 22.05 3.93
CA GLY A 331 -9.24 23.01 4.11
C GLY A 331 -7.90 22.31 4.30
N THR A 332 -6.81 22.99 3.98
CA THR A 332 -5.45 22.51 4.18
C THR A 332 -4.61 23.60 4.82
N ALA A 333 -3.59 23.19 5.57
CA ALA A 333 -2.53 24.03 6.10
C ALA A 333 -1.26 23.17 6.21
N PRO A 334 -0.06 23.77 6.37
CA PRO A 334 1.18 22.98 6.48
C PRO A 334 1.06 21.86 7.54
N GLY A 335 1.26 20.61 7.10
CA GLY A 335 1.21 19.40 7.95
C GLY A 335 -0.17 18.98 8.47
N ARG A 336 -1.27 19.64 8.05
CA ARG A 336 -2.62 19.31 8.52
C ARG A 336 -3.72 19.57 7.49
N PHE A 337 -4.79 18.82 7.58
CA PHE A 337 -5.97 18.99 6.74
C PHE A 337 -7.23 19.08 7.60
N ARG A 338 -8.30 19.64 7.02
CA ARG A 338 -9.59 19.82 7.67
C ARG A 338 -10.64 18.95 6.99
N ILE A 339 -11.49 18.34 7.80
CA ILE A 339 -12.75 17.75 7.36
C ILE A 339 -13.91 18.40 8.11
N SER A 340 -15.06 18.53 7.46
CA SER A 340 -16.30 19.03 8.06
C SER A 340 -17.32 17.91 8.07
N VAL A 341 -17.74 17.52 9.27
CA VAL A 341 -18.54 16.32 9.54
C VAL A 341 -19.92 16.75 9.98
N LYS A 342 -20.91 16.59 9.09
CA LYS A 342 -22.31 16.67 9.46
C LYS A 342 -22.71 15.40 10.23
N ARG A 343 -23.47 15.55 11.31
CA ARG A 343 -24.01 14.46 12.12
C ARG A 343 -25.12 13.73 11.36
N ASP A 344 -24.70 12.82 10.49
CA ASP A 344 -25.58 12.00 9.67
C ASP A 344 -25.01 10.57 9.55
N GLY A 345 -25.58 9.65 10.33
CA GLY A 345 -25.12 8.26 10.44
C GLY A 345 -24.16 7.98 11.61
N ARG A 346 -23.70 6.74 11.70
CA ARG A 346 -22.96 6.24 12.88
C ARG A 346 -21.51 6.75 12.97
N VAL A 347 -20.78 6.75 11.85
CA VAL A 347 -19.37 7.21 11.81
C VAL A 347 -19.29 8.70 12.14
N SER A 348 -20.19 9.51 11.60
CA SER A 348 -20.29 10.94 11.92
C SER A 348 -20.71 11.17 13.37
N THR A 349 -21.65 10.38 13.90
CA THR A 349 -22.02 10.44 15.33
C THR A 349 -20.82 10.14 16.23
N MET A 350 -20.01 9.12 15.92
CA MET A 350 -18.79 8.85 16.69
C MET A 350 -17.73 9.95 16.55
N LEU A 351 -17.57 10.55 15.37
CA LEU A 351 -16.67 11.69 15.19
C LEU A 351 -17.13 12.93 15.99
N HIS A 352 -18.43 13.06 16.20
CA HIS A 352 -19.01 14.06 17.09
C HIS A 352 -18.80 13.68 18.57
N ASP A 353 -19.03 12.44 18.96
CA ASP A 353 -19.18 12.07 20.37
C ASP A 353 -17.89 11.57 21.03
N VAL A 354 -16.87 11.16 20.27
CA VAL A 354 -15.75 10.35 20.80
C VAL A 354 -14.37 10.97 20.64
N ARG A 355 -14.17 12.02 19.81
CA ARG A 355 -12.82 12.50 19.50
C ARG A 355 -12.45 13.80 20.23
N GLU A 356 -11.61 13.66 21.25
CA GLU A 356 -10.89 14.75 21.90
C GLU A 356 -9.60 15.10 21.14
N VAL A 357 -9.07 16.30 21.38
CA VAL A 357 -7.78 16.72 20.82
C VAL A 357 -6.67 15.79 21.34
N GLY A 358 -5.87 15.26 20.43
CA GLY A 358 -4.78 14.31 20.74
C GLY A 358 -5.08 12.86 20.36
N GLU A 359 -6.33 12.50 20.10
CA GLU A 359 -6.67 11.15 19.66
C GLU A 359 -6.26 10.86 18.23
N THR A 360 -6.01 9.58 17.94
CA THR A 360 -5.66 9.09 16.61
C THR A 360 -6.88 8.50 15.92
N ILE A 361 -7.05 8.82 14.64
CA ILE A 361 -8.02 8.20 13.75
C ILE A 361 -7.31 7.57 12.55
N LEU A 362 -7.77 6.41 12.11
CA LEU A 362 -7.25 5.77 10.91
C LEU A 362 -7.88 6.43 9.68
N VAL A 363 -7.05 6.91 8.76
CA VAL A 363 -7.49 7.56 7.52
C VAL A 363 -6.82 6.94 6.31
N SER A 364 -7.48 6.98 5.15
CA SER A 364 -6.85 6.69 3.87
C SER A 364 -7.23 7.71 2.80
N GLY A 365 -6.30 8.00 1.89
CA GLY A 365 -6.48 9.00 0.85
C GLY A 365 -5.19 9.78 0.58
N PRO A 366 -5.23 10.86 -0.22
CA PRO A 366 -6.43 11.41 -0.88
C PRO A 366 -7.06 10.44 -1.88
N HIS A 367 -8.37 10.54 -2.08
CA HIS A 367 -9.16 9.83 -3.09
C HIS A 367 -9.92 10.83 -3.97
N GLY A 368 -10.27 10.43 -5.19
CA GLY A 368 -10.97 11.28 -6.16
C GLY A 368 -10.04 11.88 -7.22
N VAL A 369 -10.63 12.46 -8.25
CA VAL A 369 -9.91 13.14 -9.34
C VAL A 369 -10.06 14.64 -9.12
N GLY A 370 -8.94 15.36 -8.99
CA GLY A 370 -8.96 16.82 -9.03
C GLY A 370 -9.46 17.27 -10.39
N GLY A 371 -10.48 18.12 -10.42
CA GLY A 371 -10.90 18.77 -11.66
C GLY A 371 -9.97 19.94 -11.96
N ASP A 372 -9.09 19.79 -12.95
CA ASP A 372 -8.17 20.86 -13.39
C ASP A 372 -8.83 21.91 -14.29
N ASP A 373 -10.12 21.79 -14.62
CA ASP A 373 -10.76 22.72 -15.57
C ASP A 373 -11.41 23.92 -14.85
N ALA A 374 -10.57 24.80 -14.31
CA ALA A 374 -10.96 26.12 -13.80
C ALA A 374 -11.44 27.10 -14.90
N SER A 375 -11.61 26.65 -16.15
CA SER A 375 -11.96 27.50 -17.30
C SER A 375 -13.42 27.43 -17.74
N ARG A 376 -14.25 26.56 -17.12
CA ARG A 376 -15.68 26.41 -17.46
C ARG A 376 -16.53 26.21 -16.21
N ASP A 377 -16.70 27.29 -15.45
CA ASP A 377 -17.62 27.31 -14.31
C ASP A 377 -19.08 27.30 -14.77
N LEU A 378 -19.66 26.10 -14.73
CA LEU A 378 -21.07 25.92 -14.38
C LEU A 378 -21.13 24.86 -13.28
N CYS A 379 -21.01 25.29 -12.02
CA CYS A 379 -21.13 24.42 -10.86
C CYS A 379 -22.61 24.08 -10.65
N TRP A 380 -23.00 22.82 -10.84
CA TRP A 380 -24.37 22.34 -10.62
C TRP A 380 -24.48 21.74 -9.21
N SER A 381 -25.40 22.24 -8.38
CA SER A 381 -25.73 21.66 -7.08
C SER A 381 -26.97 20.78 -7.18
N ALA A 382 -26.83 19.48 -6.92
CA ALA A 382 -27.95 18.60 -6.58
C ALA A 382 -27.95 18.38 -5.05
N GLU A 383 -29.11 18.56 -4.43
CA GLU A 383 -29.31 18.72 -2.97
C GLU A 383 -28.99 17.49 -2.09
N GLU A 384 -28.50 16.38 -2.63
CA GLU A 384 -28.42 15.12 -1.87
C GLU A 384 -27.03 14.73 -1.33
N SER A 385 -25.94 15.44 -1.66
CA SER A 385 -24.61 15.05 -1.14
C SER A 385 -23.53 16.13 -1.09
N VAL A 386 -23.86 17.42 -1.20
CA VAL A 386 -22.84 18.48 -1.21
C VAL A 386 -22.64 19.04 0.19
N SER A 387 -21.51 18.70 0.80
CA SER A 387 -20.93 19.53 1.85
C SER A 387 -20.65 20.92 1.24
N LEU A 388 -21.40 21.95 1.64
CA LEU A 388 -21.10 23.39 1.42
C LEU A 388 -19.58 23.73 1.44
N PRO A 389 -18.75 23.09 2.30
CA PRO A 389 -17.29 23.27 2.30
C PRO A 389 -16.54 22.88 1.01
N ALA A 390 -17.03 21.93 0.22
CA ALA A 390 -16.38 21.54 -1.05
C ALA A 390 -16.44 22.68 -2.06
N TRP A 391 -17.60 23.35 -2.15
CA TRP A 391 -17.79 24.53 -2.97
C TRP A 391 -16.91 25.70 -2.49
N LEU A 392 -16.81 25.90 -1.17
CA LEU A 392 -15.92 26.90 -0.57
C LEU A 392 -14.44 26.63 -0.87
N CYS A 393 -14.00 25.36 -0.87
CA CYS A 393 -12.64 24.99 -1.25
C CYS A 393 -12.36 25.26 -2.73
N CYS A 394 -13.26 24.88 -3.64
CA CYS A 394 -13.12 25.21 -5.06
C CYS A 394 -13.12 26.73 -5.28
N ALA A 395 -14.04 27.47 -4.63
CA ALA A 395 -14.13 28.92 -4.74
C ALA A 395 -12.90 29.64 -4.15
N ARG A 396 -12.32 29.13 -3.06
CA ARG A 396 -11.04 29.65 -2.51
C ARG A 396 -9.88 29.34 -3.43
N ALA A 397 -9.77 28.11 -3.95
CA ALA A 397 -8.72 27.75 -4.90
C ALA A 397 -8.79 28.61 -6.17
N SER A 398 -9.98 28.90 -6.69
CA SER A 398 -10.16 29.83 -7.81
C SER A 398 -9.71 31.25 -7.45
N ARG A 399 -10.03 31.74 -6.25
CA ARG A 399 -9.58 33.07 -5.77
C ARG A 399 -8.08 33.15 -5.55
N ASP A 400 -7.47 32.13 -4.95
CA ASP A 400 -6.03 32.07 -4.72
C ASP A 400 -5.28 31.95 -6.07
N ALA A 401 -5.83 31.20 -7.04
CA ALA A 401 -5.32 31.16 -8.41
C ALA A 401 -5.46 32.51 -9.14
N GLU A 402 -6.58 33.23 -8.96
CA GLU A 402 -6.76 34.59 -9.47
C GLU A 402 -5.77 35.59 -8.82
N GLN A 403 -5.53 35.45 -7.51
CA GLN A 403 -4.61 36.28 -6.74
C GLN A 403 -3.15 36.00 -7.14
N ASP A 404 -2.73 34.74 -7.29
CA ASP A 404 -1.41 34.35 -7.78
C ASP A 404 -1.19 34.77 -9.23
N ALA A 405 -2.23 34.69 -10.08
CA ALA A 405 -2.19 35.23 -11.44
C ALA A 405 -2.03 36.76 -11.42
N TYR A 406 -2.75 37.45 -10.54
CA TYR A 406 -2.65 38.90 -10.35
C TYR A 406 -1.28 39.34 -9.79
N GLU A 407 -0.72 38.60 -8.84
CA GLU A 407 0.59 38.84 -8.23
C GLU A 407 1.74 38.51 -9.18
N SER A 408 1.63 37.45 -10.00
CA SER A 408 2.61 37.16 -11.06
C SER A 408 2.56 38.21 -12.19
N CYS A 409 1.37 38.76 -12.48
CA CYS A 409 1.17 39.80 -13.47
C CYS A 409 1.70 41.15 -12.96
N THR A 410 1.45 41.50 -11.70
CA THR A 410 1.99 42.72 -11.07
C THR A 410 3.51 42.63 -10.85
N ALA A 411 4.07 41.45 -10.52
CA ALA A 411 5.51 41.22 -10.45
C ALA A 411 6.21 41.34 -11.82
N ARG A 412 5.51 41.04 -12.94
CA ARG A 412 6.01 41.27 -14.31
C ARG A 412 5.94 42.73 -14.77
N VAL A 413 5.05 43.55 -14.20
CA VAL A 413 4.82 44.93 -14.63
C VAL A 413 5.80 45.94 -14.00
N VAL A 414 6.54 45.59 -12.93
CA VAL A 414 7.42 46.54 -12.21
C VAL A 414 8.89 46.55 -12.71
N ARG A 415 9.27 45.78 -13.73
CA ARG A 415 10.64 45.84 -14.31
C ARG A 415 10.64 46.12 -15.82
N ARG A 416 10.61 47.42 -16.18
CA ARG A 416 11.47 48.06 -17.21
C ARG A 416 10.98 49.47 -17.56
N PRO A 417 11.81 50.52 -17.40
CA PRO A 417 11.64 51.76 -18.14
C PRO A 417 12.50 51.72 -19.41
N CYS A 418 11.92 51.95 -20.60
CA CYS A 418 12.66 52.62 -21.68
C CYS A 418 11.76 53.14 -22.81
N ARG A 419 12.15 54.31 -23.31
CA ARG A 419 11.50 55.17 -24.31
C ARG A 419 11.78 54.74 -25.75
N CYS A 420 10.74 54.74 -26.58
CA CYS A 420 10.69 55.17 -28.00
C CYS A 420 9.19 55.06 -28.40
N GLY A 421 8.48 56.01 -29.00
CA GLY A 421 8.84 57.04 -29.97
C GLY A 421 7.83 56.96 -31.13
N ARG A 422 6.69 57.66 -31.01
CA ARG A 422 5.70 58.13 -32.02
C ARG A 422 5.51 57.33 -33.33
N ARG A 423 4.24 57.00 -33.68
CA ARG A 423 3.41 57.72 -34.69
C ARG A 423 2.06 57.01 -34.98
N HIS A 424 1.02 57.85 -35.07
CA HIS A 424 -0.27 57.77 -35.79
C HIS A 424 -1.21 56.55 -35.58
N ALA A 425 -2.35 56.68 -34.89
CA ALA A 425 -3.60 57.37 -35.27
C ALA A 425 -4.50 56.56 -36.23
N GLY A 426 -5.69 56.15 -35.75
CA GLY A 426 -6.82 55.84 -36.64
C GLY A 426 -7.83 54.79 -36.16
N ARG A 427 -8.94 55.28 -35.59
CA ARG A 427 -10.33 54.79 -35.77
C ARG A 427 -10.80 53.49 -35.07
N SER A 428 -11.60 53.68 -34.03
CA SER A 428 -12.92 53.04 -33.86
C SER A 428 -14.01 54.10 -34.19
N PRO A 429 -15.34 53.82 -34.26
CA PRO A 429 -16.06 52.55 -34.10
C PRO A 429 -17.14 52.30 -35.20
N SER A 430 -17.73 51.10 -35.26
CA SER A 430 -19.20 50.94 -35.38
C SER A 430 -19.65 49.47 -35.40
N SER A 431 -20.55 49.19 -34.46
CA SER A 431 -21.70 48.29 -34.51
C SER A 431 -21.91 47.40 -35.74
N ARG A 432 -22.04 46.08 -35.52
CA ARG A 432 -23.00 45.29 -36.28
C ARG A 432 -23.63 44.18 -35.43
N THR A 433 -24.94 44.33 -35.34
CA THR A 433 -26.01 43.49 -34.81
C THR A 433 -25.92 42.01 -35.22
N LEU A 434 -26.22 41.17 -34.24
CA LEU A 434 -26.48 39.73 -34.34
C LEU A 434 -27.63 39.44 -35.31
N ARG A 435 -27.41 38.49 -36.24
CA ARG A 435 -28.49 37.75 -36.91
C ARG A 435 -28.34 36.27 -36.60
N HIS A 436 -29.39 35.72 -36.01
CA HIS A 436 -29.63 34.28 -35.94
C HIS A 436 -29.78 33.69 -37.35
N SER A 437 -29.20 32.53 -37.59
CA SER A 437 -29.60 31.63 -38.67
C SER A 437 -29.42 30.19 -38.23
N SER A 438 -30.55 29.48 -38.19
CA SER A 438 -30.73 28.06 -38.00
C SER A 438 -30.18 27.25 -39.18
N MET A 439 -29.50 26.13 -38.92
CA MET A 439 -29.36 25.04 -39.89
C MET A 439 -29.62 23.69 -39.22
N SER A 440 -30.58 22.97 -39.81
CA SER A 440 -30.97 21.59 -39.53
C SER A 440 -30.06 20.57 -40.26
N PRO A 441 -30.16 19.26 -39.94
CA PRO A 441 -29.03 18.33 -40.02
C PRO A 441 -29.11 17.35 -41.20
N THR A 442 -27.96 16.80 -41.61
CA THR A 442 -27.89 15.60 -42.49
C THR A 442 -26.84 14.57 -42.05
N ARG A 443 -27.39 13.43 -41.61
CA ARG A 443 -27.01 12.02 -41.86
C ARG A 443 -25.54 11.56 -41.70
N ARG A 444 -25.34 10.57 -40.81
CA ARG A 444 -25.21 9.12 -41.14
C ARG A 444 -24.72 8.31 -39.93
N ARG A 445 -25.47 7.27 -39.52
CA ARG A 445 -24.99 5.90 -39.21
C ARG A 445 -26.11 5.07 -38.58
N ARG A 446 -26.39 3.89 -39.13
CA ARG A 446 -26.76 2.65 -38.40
C ARG A 446 -26.75 1.48 -39.39
N ARG A 447 -25.90 0.49 -39.14
CA ARG A 447 -26.11 -0.91 -39.55
C ARG A 447 -25.77 -1.76 -38.34
N ALA A 448 -26.77 -2.50 -37.87
CA ALA A 448 -26.68 -3.50 -36.83
C ALA A 448 -26.20 -4.83 -37.43
N ALA A 449 -25.36 -5.56 -36.71
CA ALA A 449 -25.00 -6.95 -37.03
C ALA A 449 -25.75 -7.87 -36.08
N ARG A 450 -26.43 -8.86 -36.67
CA ARG A 450 -27.25 -9.89 -36.04
C ARG A 450 -26.46 -11.19 -35.97
N VAL A 451 -26.70 -11.94 -34.90
CA VAL A 451 -26.16 -13.26 -34.55
C VAL A 451 -26.68 -14.35 -35.50
N SER A 452 -25.83 -15.30 -35.89
CA SER A 452 -26.23 -16.66 -36.31
C SER A 452 -25.10 -17.68 -36.10
N ARG A 453 -25.48 -18.85 -35.55
CA ARG A 453 -24.73 -20.07 -35.19
C ARG A 453 -24.01 -20.75 -36.37
N PRO A 454 -23.08 -21.69 -36.11
CA PRO A 454 -22.81 -22.80 -37.03
C PRO A 454 -23.25 -24.16 -36.46
N SER A 455 -23.78 -24.98 -37.36
CA SER A 455 -24.06 -26.42 -37.24
C SER A 455 -22.82 -27.25 -37.56
N ARG A 456 -22.75 -28.43 -36.94
CA ARG A 456 -21.81 -29.51 -37.20
C ARG A 456 -21.94 -30.07 -38.61
N GLY A 457 -20.81 -30.45 -39.19
CA GLY A 457 -20.60 -31.35 -40.31
C GLY A 457 -19.21 -31.93 -40.14
#